data_AF-A0A9N9E9X5-F1
#
_entry.id   AF-A0A9N9E9X5-F1
#
_cell.length_a   1.000
_cell.length_b   1.000
_cell.length_c   1.000
_cell.angle_alpha   90.00
_cell.angle_beta   90.00
_cell.angle_gamma   90.00
#
_symmetry.space_group_name_H-M   'P 1'
#
loop_
_entity.id
_entity.type
_entity.pdbx_description
1 polymer ?
#
loop_
_entity_poly.entity_id
_entity_poly.type
_entity_poly.pdbx_seq_one_letter_code
_entity_poly.pdbx_strand_id
1 'polypeptide(L)'
;MSVAILSDAHDCDRAKEIQLEYLSVDDLKKLNKNKKFIKKLAKKYDAFLASEALIKQIPRLLGPGLHKAGKFPTPVNHNDDLNAKAEELRSTIPT
;
A
#
# COMPACT_ATOMS: atom_id res chain seq x y z
N MET A 1 5.79 1.84 13.38
CA MET A 1 4.65 1.61 12.48
C MET A 1 5.17 1.37 11.09
N SER A 2 4.78 0.24 10.50
CA SER A 2 5.27 -0.18 9.19
C SER A 2 4.25 0.22 8.12
N VAL A 3 4.64 1.13 7.23
CA VAL A 3 3.82 1.56 6.10
C VAL A 3 4.44 1.06 4.81
N ALA A 4 3.61 0.53 3.92
CA ALA A 4 4.03 0.14 2.57
C ALA A 4 3.18 0.82 1.51
N ILE A 5 3.78 1.18 0.38
CA ILE A 5 3.06 1.70 -0.79
C ILE A 5 2.81 0.61 -1.84
N LEU A 6 1.59 0.58 -2.37
CA LEU A 6 1.17 -0.18 -3.53
C LEU A 6 1.32 0.74 -4.74
N SER A 7 2.51 0.75 -5.32
CA SER A 7 2.94 1.73 -6.31
C SER A 7 2.90 1.18 -7.73
N ASP A 8 2.60 2.06 -8.69
CA ASP A 8 2.91 1.81 -10.09
C ASP A 8 4.42 1.96 -10.36
N ALA A 9 4.84 1.84 -11.62
CA ALA A 9 6.26 1.97 -11.98
C ALA A 9 6.86 3.32 -11.54
N HIS A 10 6.08 4.40 -11.63
CA HIS A 10 6.54 5.75 -11.32
C HIS A 10 6.68 5.97 -9.81
N ASP A 11 5.69 5.58 -9.02
CA ASP A 11 5.77 5.69 -7.55
C ASP A 11 6.76 4.69 -6.95
N CYS A 12 7.06 3.59 -7.64
CA CYS A 12 8.05 2.61 -7.21
C CYS A 12 9.46 3.22 -7.18
N ASP A 13 9.83 3.99 -8.20
CA ASP A 13 11.13 4.68 -8.23
C ASP A 13 11.22 5.71 -7.09
N ARG A 14 10.17 6.49 -6.88
CA ARG A 14 10.09 7.47 -5.79
C ARG A 14 10.18 6.81 -4.42
N ALA A 15 9.45 5.73 -4.20
CA ALA A 15 9.48 4.97 -2.95
C ALA A 15 10.88 4.43 -2.68
N LYS A 16 11.59 3.98 -3.72
CA LYS A 16 12.96 3.50 -3.62
C LYS A 16 13.95 4.60 -3.24
N GLU A 17 13.78 5.82 -3.76
CA GLU A 17 14.61 6.98 -3.41
C GLU A 17 14.48 7.35 -1.92
N ILE A 18 13.26 7.31 -1.39
CA ILE A 18 12.97 7.63 0.03
C ILE A 18 13.09 6.41 0.97
N GLN A 19 13.54 5.26 0.44
CA GLN A 19 13.65 4.00 1.16
C GLN A 19 12.34 3.55 1.85
N LEU A 20 11.20 3.85 1.23
CA LEU A 20 9.89 3.37 1.66
C LEU A 20 9.64 1.98 1.10
N GLU A 21 9.11 1.09 1.93
CA GLU A 21 8.68 -0.24 1.50
C GLU A 21 7.59 -0.10 0.42
N TYR A 22 7.84 -0.70 -0.74
CA TYR A 22 6.92 -0.64 -1.88
C TYR A 22 6.56 -2.04 -2.39
N LEU A 23 5.39 -2.15 -3.00
CA LEU A 23 4.97 -3.31 -3.76
C LEU A 23 4.64 -2.85 -5.18
N SER A 24 5.29 -3.49 -6.13
CA SER A 24 5.03 -3.26 -7.54
C SER A 24 3.69 -3.86 -7.97
N VAL A 25 3.18 -3.39 -9.10
CA VAL A 25 2.00 -3.97 -9.76
C VAL A 25 2.12 -5.49 -9.95
N ASP A 26 3.33 -5.99 -10.26
CA ASP A 26 3.58 -7.41 -10.44
C ASP A 26 3.50 -8.20 -9.13
N ASP A 27 3.91 -7.61 -8.02
CA ASP A 27 3.73 -8.21 -6.69
C ASP A 27 2.25 -8.24 -6.29
N LEU A 28 1.50 -7.16 -6.56
CA LEU A 28 0.04 -7.16 -6.34
C LEU A 28 -0.66 -8.24 -7.17
N LYS A 29 -0.24 -8.49 -8.41
CA LYS A 29 -0.80 -9.57 -9.24
C LYS A 29 -0.52 -10.95 -8.66
N LYS A 30 0.66 -11.19 -8.08
CA LYS A 30 0.99 -12.46 -7.39
C LYS A 30 0.19 -12.66 -6.10
N LEU A 31 -0.17 -11.56 -5.44
CA LEU A 31 -1.01 -11.55 -4.24
C LEU A 31 -2.51 -11.73 -4.56
N ASN A 32 -2.91 -11.56 -5.82
CA ASN A 32 -4.29 -11.72 -6.26
C ASN A 32 -4.82 -13.13 -5.96
N LYS A 33 -6.02 -13.20 -5.35
CA LYS A 33 -6.68 -14.43 -4.88
C LYS A 33 -5.92 -15.22 -3.79
N ASN A 34 -4.79 -14.72 -3.28
CA ASN A 34 -3.95 -15.44 -2.32
C ASN A 34 -4.20 -14.99 -0.87
N LYS A 35 -5.29 -15.49 -0.28
CA LYS A 35 -5.73 -15.11 1.09
C LYS A 35 -4.66 -15.27 2.18
N LYS A 36 -3.77 -16.27 2.08
CA LYS A 36 -2.68 -16.49 3.03
C LYS A 36 -1.67 -15.34 3.01
N PHE A 37 -1.26 -14.91 1.82
CA PHE A 37 -0.29 -13.82 1.67
C PHE A 37 -0.91 -12.47 2.03
N ILE A 38 -2.17 -12.22 1.67
CA ILE A 38 -2.88 -11.00 2.06
C ILE A 38 -2.97 -10.89 3.59
N LYS A 39 -3.29 -11.99 4.31
CA LYS A 39 -3.28 -12.02 5.78
C LYS A 39 -1.89 -11.76 6.36
N LYS A 40 -0.83 -12.27 5.73
CA LYS A 40 0.55 -12.05 6.16
C LYS A 40 0.97 -10.58 5.94
N LEU A 41 0.60 -10.00 4.81
CA LEU A 41 0.84 -8.60 4.46
C LEU A 41 0.13 -7.66 5.44
N ALA A 42 -1.16 -7.91 5.69
CA ALA A 42 -1.96 -7.16 6.66
C ALA A 42 -1.46 -7.31 8.11
N LYS A 43 -0.68 -8.35 8.43
CA LYS A 43 -0.01 -8.48 9.73
C LYS A 43 1.38 -7.82 9.74
N LYS A 44 2.06 -7.75 8.59
CA LYS A 44 3.41 -7.18 8.45
C LYS A 44 3.39 -5.65 8.50
N TYR A 45 2.40 -5.04 7.85
CA TYR A 45 2.28 -3.58 7.76
C TYR A 45 1.01 -3.09 8.47
N ASP A 46 1.11 -1.93 9.08
CA ASP A 46 0.04 -1.27 9.83
C ASP A 46 -0.87 -0.47 8.90
N ALA A 47 -0.27 0.24 7.95
CA ALA A 47 -0.96 1.06 6.97
C ALA A 47 -0.44 0.80 5.55
N PHE A 48 -1.27 1.13 4.56
CA PHE A 48 -0.90 1.05 3.16
C PHE A 48 -1.17 2.36 2.44
N LEU A 49 -0.28 2.72 1.53
CA LEU A 49 -0.49 3.75 0.51
C LEU A 49 -0.78 3.06 -0.82
N ALA A 50 -1.47 3.72 -1.73
CA ALA A 50 -1.63 3.24 -3.09
C ALA A 50 -1.66 4.38 -4.09
N SER A 51 -1.01 4.21 -5.24
CA SER A 51 -1.17 5.13 -6.36
C SER A 51 -2.65 5.22 -6.74
N GLU A 52 -3.13 6.42 -7.07
CA GLU A 52 -4.53 6.65 -7.44
C GLU A 52 -4.98 5.76 -8.61
N ALA A 53 -4.08 5.46 -9.55
CA ALA A 53 -4.34 4.54 -10.66
C ALA A 53 -4.63 3.09 -10.21
N LEU A 54 -4.07 2.68 -9.06
CA LEU A 54 -4.18 1.32 -8.53
C LEU A 54 -5.28 1.18 -7.47
N ILE A 55 -5.65 2.26 -6.78
CA ILE A 55 -6.65 2.19 -5.69
C ILE A 55 -7.99 1.61 -6.15
N LYS A 56 -8.41 1.89 -7.39
CA LYS A 56 -9.63 1.35 -7.99
C LYS A 56 -9.55 -0.16 -8.26
N GLN A 57 -8.35 -0.69 -8.46
CA GLN A 57 -8.11 -2.11 -8.74
C GLN A 57 -7.88 -2.93 -7.46
N ILE A 58 -7.43 -2.29 -6.39
CA ILE A 58 -7.12 -2.94 -5.11
C ILE A 58 -8.27 -3.78 -4.54
N PRO A 59 -9.53 -3.29 -4.47
CA PRO A 59 -10.65 -4.11 -3.99
C PRO A 59 -10.82 -5.42 -4.76
N ARG A 60 -10.53 -5.40 -6.07
CA ARG A 60 -10.62 -6.57 -6.95
C ARG A 60 -9.40 -7.49 -6.81
N LEU A 61 -8.20 -6.92 -6.71
CA LEU A 61 -6.93 -7.66 -6.63
C LEU A 61 -6.72 -8.28 -5.25
N LEU A 62 -6.81 -7.49 -4.18
CA LEU A 62 -6.57 -7.93 -2.81
C LEU A 62 -7.83 -8.53 -2.16
N GLY A 63 -8.98 -8.37 -2.81
CA GLY A 63 -10.25 -8.88 -2.31
C GLY A 63 -10.65 -8.26 -0.96
N PRO A 64 -11.68 -8.81 -0.28
CA PRO A 64 -12.15 -8.27 0.99
C PRO A 64 -11.16 -8.47 2.15
N GLY A 65 -10.02 -9.15 1.94
CA GLY A 65 -9.09 -9.50 3.01
C GLY A 65 -8.44 -8.29 3.68
N LEU A 66 -7.99 -7.32 2.87
CA LEU A 66 -7.35 -6.10 3.37
C LEU A 66 -8.39 -5.12 3.95
N HIS A 67 -9.56 -5.03 3.31
CA HIS A 67 -10.68 -4.21 3.79
C HIS A 67 -11.23 -4.70 5.13
N LYS A 68 -11.43 -6.02 5.30
CA LYS A 68 -11.83 -6.61 6.59
C LYS A 68 -10.79 -6.45 7.70
N ALA A 69 -9.52 -6.28 7.34
CA ALA A 69 -8.47 -6.00 8.30
C ALA A 69 -8.44 -4.52 8.75
N GLY A 70 -9.30 -3.66 8.19
CA GLY A 70 -9.30 -2.22 8.47
C GLY A 70 -8.10 -1.49 7.86
N LYS A 71 -7.35 -2.14 6.97
CA LYS A 71 -6.09 -1.64 6.41
C LYS A 71 -6.26 -1.26 4.95
N PHE A 72 -7.31 -0.51 4.64
CA PHE A 72 -7.55 -0.05 3.27
C PHE A 72 -6.50 1.01 2.91
N PRO A 73 -5.87 0.92 1.72
CA PRO A 73 -4.80 1.83 1.36
C PRO A 73 -5.32 3.24 1.08
N THR A 74 -4.55 4.23 1.53
CA THR A 74 -4.83 5.64 1.27
C THR A 74 -4.30 6.03 -0.12
N PRO A 75 -5.08 6.77 -0.93
CA PRO A 75 -4.63 7.19 -2.25
C PRO A 75 -3.51 8.23 -2.18
N VAL A 76 -2.52 8.05 -3.04
CA VAL A 76 -1.44 9.00 -3.34
C VAL A 76 -1.58 9.44 -4.79
N ASN A 77 -1.56 10.74 -5.03
CA ASN A 77 -1.44 11.30 -6.37
C ASN A 77 0.04 11.47 -6.71
N HIS A 78 0.38 11.43 -8.00
CA HIS A 78 1.75 11.64 -8.48
C HIS A 78 2.28 13.06 -8.21
N ASN A 79 1.42 14.01 -7.86
CA ASN A 79 1.84 15.35 -7.44
C ASN A 79 2.05 15.47 -5.92
N ASP A 80 1.63 14.47 -5.14
CA ASP A 80 1.80 14.50 -3.69
C ASP A 80 3.23 14.14 -3.29
N ASP A 81 3.66 14.70 -2.16
CA ASP A 81 4.88 14.24 -1.49
C ASP A 81 4.60 12.89 -0.81
N LEU A 82 5.15 11.84 -1.43
CA LEU A 82 5.01 10.47 -0.96
C LEU A 82 5.58 10.28 0.45
N ASN A 83 6.68 10.95 0.77
CA ASN A 83 7.33 10.84 2.07
C ASN A 83 6.48 11.51 3.16
N ALA A 84 6.00 12.73 2.90
CA ALA A 84 5.12 13.43 3.83
C ALA A 84 3.85 12.63 4.14
N LYS A 85 3.21 12.05 3.11
CA LYS A 85 2.04 11.19 3.30
C LYS A 85 2.37 9.92 4.08
N ALA A 86 3.52 9.30 3.83
CA ALA A 86 3.95 8.13 4.59
C ALA A 86 4.18 8.46 6.07
N GLU A 87 4.78 9.62 6.37
CA GLU A 87 4.97 10.09 7.75
C GLU A 87 3.66 10.47 8.44
N GLU A 88 2.74 11.11 7.73
CA GLU A 88 1.40 11.42 8.25
C GLU A 88 0.65 10.14 8.63
N LEU A 89 0.66 9.13 7.75
CA LEU A 89 0.06 7.82 8.03
C LEU A 89 0.73 7.08 9.19
N ARG A 90 2.06 7.20 9.34
CA ARG A 90 2.80 6.69 10.50
C ARG A 90 2.44 7.42 11.79
N SER A 91 1.95 8.65 11.71
CA SER A 91 1.61 9.46 12.89
C SER A 91 0.13 9.37 13.27
N THR A 92 -0.74 9.00 12.32
CA THR A 92 -2.20 9.05 12.50
C THR A 92 -2.79 7.81 13.19
N ILE A 93 -2.08 6.67 13.19
CA ILE A 93 -2.56 5.46 13.88
C ILE A 93 -2.29 5.62 15.38
N PRO A 94 -3.31 5.78 16.25
CA PRO A 94 -3.08 5.84 17.68
C PRO A 94 -2.64 4.45 18.16
N THR A 95 -1.60 4.41 19.00
CA THR A 95 -1.08 3.24 19.72
C THR A 95 -2.14 2.29 20.26
#